data_AF-A0A9Q3IH26-F1
#
_entry.id   AF-A0A9Q3IH26-F1
#
_cell.length_a   1.000
_cell.length_b   1.000
_cell.length_c   1.000
_cell.angle_alpha   90.00
_cell.angle_beta   90.00
_cell.angle_gamma   90.00
#
_symmetry.space_group_name_H-M   'P 1'
#
loop_
_entity.id
_entity.type
_entity.pdbx_description
1 polymer ?
#
loop_
_entity_poly.entity_id
_entity_poly.type
_entity_poly.pdbx_seq_one_letter_code
_entity_poly.pdbx_strand_id
1 'polypeptide(L)'
;MTTKNHLNQKKPLGETIGPEVDIILNIERPYQPLLRRPAYPASPKSRDTLEINIKELLDLGVIRKVGHNDWVEITTPVIVEWHNCKSRMVGDLRALSTYTVPDRYQYQKYKFPLPRYLMHCI
;
A
#
# COMPACT_ATOMS: atom_id res chain seq x y z
N MET A 1 8.48 -1.14 -40.16
CA MET A 1 8.71 -1.16 -38.69
C MET A 1 7.37 -0.88 -38.03
N THR A 2 6.69 -1.94 -37.63
CA THR A 2 5.27 -1.91 -37.23
C THR A 2 5.16 -1.50 -35.77
N THR A 3 4.46 -0.40 -35.51
CA THR A 3 4.12 0.10 -34.18
C THR A 3 3.27 -0.94 -33.43
N LYS A 4 3.83 -1.55 -32.37
CA LYS A 4 3.05 -2.39 -31.46
C LYS A 4 2.23 -1.49 -30.55
N ASN A 5 1.00 -1.22 -30.97
CA ASN A 5 -0.06 -0.75 -30.07
C ASN A 5 -0.29 -1.85 -29.03
N HIS A 6 0.26 -1.68 -27.82
CA HIS A 6 -0.11 -2.52 -26.68
C HIS A 6 -1.55 -2.19 -26.30
N LEU A 7 -2.48 -2.87 -26.96
CA LEU A 7 -3.88 -2.97 -26.54
C LEU A 7 -3.90 -3.41 -25.08
N ASN A 8 -4.38 -2.49 -24.26
CA ASN A 8 -4.75 -2.61 -22.86
C ASN A 8 -5.49 -3.94 -22.63
N GLN A 9 -4.79 -4.96 -22.13
CA GLN A 9 -5.43 -6.21 -21.74
C GLN A 9 -6.28 -5.91 -20.52
N LYS A 10 -7.61 -6.02 -20.68
CA LYS A 10 -8.66 -5.76 -19.67
C LYS A 10 -8.65 -6.77 -18.52
N LYS A 11 -7.49 -7.05 -17.93
CA LYS A 11 -7.40 -7.85 -16.72
C LYS A 11 -7.34 -6.90 -15.52
N PRO A 12 -8.06 -7.18 -14.43
CA PRO A 12 -7.93 -6.40 -13.21
C PRO A 12 -6.48 -6.42 -12.74
N LEU A 13 -6.03 -5.33 -12.11
CA LEU A 13 -4.62 -5.13 -11.73
C LEU A 13 -4.08 -6.32 -10.92
N GLY A 14 -4.90 -6.90 -10.03
CA GLY A 14 -4.55 -8.05 -9.20
C GLY A 14 -4.38 -9.39 -9.93
N GLU A 15 -4.78 -9.51 -11.21
CA GLU A 15 -4.56 -10.74 -12.01
C GLU A 15 -3.15 -10.77 -12.63
N THR A 16 -2.41 -9.65 -12.58
CA THR A 16 -1.04 -9.60 -13.06
C THR A 16 -0.11 -10.17 -11.99
N ILE A 17 0.38 -11.39 -12.22
CA ILE A 17 1.35 -12.06 -11.33
C ILE A 17 2.70 -11.36 -11.51
N GLY A 18 3.07 -10.52 -10.55
CA GLY A 18 4.42 -9.96 -10.43
C GLY A 18 5.41 -10.98 -9.85
N PRO A 19 6.71 -10.62 -9.76
CA PRO A 19 7.67 -11.39 -9.01
C PRO A 19 7.22 -11.49 -7.54
N GLU A 20 7.25 -12.70 -6.99
CA GLU A 20 7.02 -12.92 -5.56
C GLU A 20 8.14 -12.24 -4.76
N VAL A 21 7.76 -11.51 -3.71
CA VAL A 21 8.69 -10.75 -2.87
C VAL A 21 8.64 -11.29 -1.45
N ASP A 22 9.77 -11.85 -1.01
CA ASP A 22 9.93 -12.28 0.37
C ASP A 22 10.37 -11.10 1.25
N ILE A 23 9.55 -10.79 2.25
CA ILE A 23 9.89 -9.78 3.26
C ILE A 23 10.56 -10.48 4.44
N ILE A 24 11.88 -10.26 4.57
CA ILE A 24 12.68 -10.85 5.65
C ILE A 24 12.59 -9.97 6.89
N LEU A 25 12.27 -10.57 8.04
CA LEU A 25 12.25 -9.90 9.33
C LEU A 25 13.54 -10.20 10.13
N ASN A 26 13.96 -9.26 10.97
CA ASN A 26 15.13 -9.39 11.85
C ASN A 26 14.80 -10.05 13.21
N ILE A 27 13.55 -10.49 13.40
CA ILE A 27 13.06 -11.15 14.61
C ILE A 27 12.40 -12.49 14.26
N GLU A 28 12.49 -13.43 15.20
CA GLU A 28 11.81 -14.72 15.11
C GLU A 28 10.47 -14.70 15.88
N ARG A 29 9.67 -15.73 15.66
CA ARG A 29 8.40 -15.91 16.38
C ARG A 29 8.70 -16.29 17.84
N PRO A 30 7.90 -15.80 18.81
CA PRO A 30 6.69 -15.00 18.65
C PRO A 30 6.96 -13.52 18.36
N TYR A 31 6.22 -12.94 17.41
CA TYR A 31 6.36 -11.53 17.06
C TYR A 31 5.93 -10.59 18.20
N GLN A 32 6.61 -9.45 18.27
CA GLN A 32 6.33 -8.45 19.30
C GLN A 32 4.90 -7.90 19.19
N PRO A 33 4.25 -7.55 20.31
CA PRO A 33 2.89 -7.00 20.31
C PRO A 33 2.72 -5.76 19.42
N LEU A 34 3.81 -5.02 19.18
CA LEU A 34 3.83 -3.85 18.30
C LEU A 34 3.44 -4.17 16.85
N LEU A 35 3.70 -5.40 16.40
CA LEU A 35 3.31 -5.90 15.09
C LEU A 35 1.85 -6.38 15.06
N ARG A 36 1.14 -6.39 16.20
CA ARG A 36 -0.27 -6.79 16.32
C ARG A 36 -1.12 -5.62 16.79
N ARG A 37 -1.02 -4.49 16.09
CA ARG A 37 -1.73 -3.28 16.48
C ARG A 37 -3.20 -3.37 16.05
N PRO A 38 -4.15 -2.99 16.94
CA PRO A 38 -5.55 -2.87 16.56
C PRO A 38 -5.73 -1.66 15.64
N ALA A 39 -6.83 -1.66 14.88
CA ALA A 39 -7.23 -0.50 14.08
C ALA A 39 -7.55 0.69 14.99
N TYR A 40 -7.19 1.89 14.55
CA TYR A 40 -7.56 3.11 15.27
C TYR A 40 -9.07 3.38 15.17
N PRO A 41 -9.68 4.02 16.17
CA PRO A 41 -11.07 4.43 16.09
C PRO A 41 -11.24 5.47 14.98
N ALA A 42 -11.97 5.11 13.93
CA ALA A 42 -12.26 6.00 12.80
C ALA A 42 -13.59 6.75 13.01
N SER A 43 -13.62 8.01 12.57
CA SER A 43 -14.85 8.82 12.50
C SER A 43 -15.83 8.27 11.45
N PRO A 44 -17.14 8.57 11.53
CA PRO A 44 -18.13 8.07 10.56
C PRO A 44 -17.73 8.35 9.11
N LYS A 45 -17.36 9.60 8.80
CA LYS A 45 -16.89 10.01 7.46
C LYS A 45 -15.68 9.18 6.99
N SER A 46 -14.74 8.90 7.89
CA SER A 46 -13.56 8.10 7.55
C SER A 46 -13.91 6.62 7.33
N ARG A 47 -14.91 6.07 8.05
CA ARG A 47 -15.39 4.70 7.84
C ARG A 47 -16.05 4.54 6.47
N ASP A 48 -16.96 5.43 6.12
CA ASP A 48 -17.65 5.40 4.81
C ASP A 48 -16.63 5.45 3.66
N THR A 49 -15.60 6.28 3.83
CA THR A 49 -14.52 6.41 2.86
C THR A 49 -13.64 5.16 2.79
N LEU A 50 -13.32 4.55 3.93
CA LEU A 50 -12.57 3.29 3.97
C LEU A 50 -13.35 2.17 3.28
N GLU A 51 -14.65 2.07 3.51
CA GLU A 51 -15.50 1.04 2.90
C GLU A 51 -15.50 1.14 1.37
N ILE A 52 -15.63 2.36 0.82
CA ILE A 52 -15.54 2.60 -0.62
C ILE A 52 -14.18 2.16 -1.16
N ASN A 53 -13.08 2.62 -0.55
CA ASN A 53 -11.72 2.32 -0.99
C ASN A 53 -11.40 0.81 -0.90
N ILE A 54 -11.84 0.15 0.18
CA ILE A 54 -11.64 -1.30 0.38
C ILE A 54 -12.41 -2.08 -0.68
N LYS A 55 -13.66 -1.70 -0.97
CA LYS A 55 -14.47 -2.34 -2.02
C LYS A 55 -13.79 -2.24 -3.38
N GLU A 56 -13.33 -1.05 -3.76
CA GLU A 56 -12.61 -0.86 -5.03
C GLU A 56 -11.35 -1.75 -5.12
N LEU A 57 -10.56 -1.83 -4.04
CA LEU A 57 -9.36 -2.66 -4.02
C LEU A 57 -9.65 -4.16 -4.04
N LEU A 58 -10.78 -4.60 -3.47
CA LEU A 58 -11.26 -5.98 -3.57
C LEU A 58 -11.69 -6.31 -5.01
N ASP A 59 -12.45 -5.41 -5.64
CA ASP A 59 -12.91 -5.57 -7.02
C ASP A 59 -11.74 -5.61 -8.02
N LEU A 60 -10.66 -4.85 -7.74
CA LEU A 60 -9.42 -4.86 -8.51
C LEU A 60 -8.51 -6.08 -8.21
N GLY A 61 -8.83 -6.88 -7.21
CA GLY A 61 -8.03 -8.04 -6.78
C GLY A 61 -6.70 -7.67 -6.13
N VAL A 62 -6.53 -6.42 -5.68
CA VAL A 62 -5.28 -5.94 -5.05
C VAL A 62 -5.19 -6.39 -3.60
N ILE A 63 -6.32 -6.41 -2.89
CA ILE A 63 -6.43 -6.96 -1.54
C ILE A 63 -7.37 -8.15 -1.55
N ARG A 64 -7.19 -9.07 -0.60
CA ARG A 64 -8.07 -10.21 -0.39
C ARG A 64 -8.61 -10.24 1.02
N LYS A 65 -9.80 -10.80 1.20
CA LYS A 65 -10.28 -11.17 2.52
C LYS A 65 -9.48 -12.36 3.04
N VAL A 66 -8.95 -12.24 4.25
CA VAL A 66 -8.27 -13.32 4.94
C VAL A 66 -9.33 -14.27 5.52
N GLY A 67 -9.17 -15.58 5.29
CA GLY A 67 -10.15 -16.60 5.70
C GLY A 67 -10.17 -16.82 7.21
N HIS A 68 -11.23 -17.48 7.72
CA HIS A 68 -11.34 -17.77 9.16
C HIS A 68 -10.23 -18.71 9.68
N ASN A 69 -9.69 -19.55 8.79
CA ASN A 69 -8.62 -20.50 9.11
C ASN A 69 -7.21 -19.92 8.89
N ASP A 70 -7.10 -18.72 8.31
CA ASP A 70 -5.82 -18.09 8.03
C ASP A 70 -5.32 -17.40 9.31
N TRP A 71 -4.15 -17.81 9.79
CA TRP A 71 -3.51 -17.16 10.92
C TRP A 71 -2.85 -15.85 10.50
N VAL A 72 -3.39 -14.73 10.99
CA VAL A 72 -2.79 -13.39 10.81
C VAL A 72 -1.91 -13.07 12.00
N GLU A 73 -0.60 -13.08 11.79
CA GLU A 73 0.36 -12.84 12.87
C GLU A 73 0.77 -11.37 13.00
N ILE A 74 0.61 -10.59 11.93
CA ILE A 74 0.99 -9.18 11.82
C ILE A 74 -0.23 -8.37 11.37
N THR A 75 -0.56 -7.32 12.12
CA THR A 75 -1.62 -6.36 11.80
C THR A 75 -1.10 -4.93 11.95
N THR A 76 -1.28 -4.16 10.89
CA THR A 76 -0.95 -2.73 10.86
C THR A 76 -2.23 -1.91 10.69
N PRO A 77 -2.46 -0.88 11.51
CA PRO A 77 -3.64 -0.04 11.36
C PRO A 77 -3.57 0.76 10.07
N VAL A 78 -4.76 1.07 9.54
CA VAL A 78 -4.93 1.87 8.34
C VAL A 78 -5.68 3.15 8.71
N ILE A 79 -5.25 4.26 8.15
CA ILE A 79 -5.85 5.59 8.34
C ILE A 79 -6.28 6.20 7.01
N VAL A 80 -7.16 7.19 7.07
CA VAL A 80 -7.56 7.98 5.91
C VAL A 80 -6.91 9.35 6.00
N GLU A 81 -6.15 9.70 4.97
CA GLU A 81 -5.58 11.03 4.81
C GLU A 81 -6.38 11.81 3.76
N TRP A 82 -6.62 13.09 4.02
CA TRP A 82 -7.38 13.98 3.14
C TRP A 82 -6.47 15.04 2.54
N HIS A 83 -6.40 15.11 1.21
CA HIS A 83 -5.62 16.12 0.51
C HIS A 83 -6.36 16.61 -0.73
N ASN A 84 -6.48 17.93 -0.91
CA ASN A 84 -7.23 18.56 -2.01
C ASN A 84 -8.64 17.97 -2.20
N CYS A 85 -9.38 17.80 -1.10
CA CYS A 85 -10.72 17.19 -1.06
C CYS A 85 -10.79 15.73 -1.56
N LYS A 86 -9.64 15.06 -1.70
CA LYS A 86 -9.55 13.63 -2.05
C LYS A 86 -9.04 12.84 -0.86
N SER A 87 -9.68 11.72 -0.58
CA SER A 87 -9.27 10.79 0.46
C SER A 87 -8.28 9.76 -0.08
N ARG A 88 -7.38 9.28 0.79
CA ARG A 88 -6.42 8.22 0.49
C ARG A 88 -6.32 7.28 1.68
N MET A 89 -6.27 5.98 1.40
CA MET A 89 -6.00 4.96 2.40
C MET A 89 -4.49 4.85 2.63
N VAL A 90 -4.03 4.95 3.88
CA VAL A 90 -2.61 4.91 4.24
C VAL A 90 -2.40 3.90 5.37
N GLY A 91 -1.55 2.90 5.14
CA GLY A 91 -1.16 1.94 6.19
C GLY A 91 -0.03 2.50 7.07
N ASP A 92 -0.16 2.36 8.40
CA ASP A 92 0.94 2.66 9.31
C ASP A 92 1.92 1.48 9.37
N LEU A 93 2.89 1.48 8.47
CA LEU A 93 3.91 0.44 8.33
C LEU A 93 5.18 0.72 9.16
N ARG A 94 5.18 1.72 10.04
CA ARG A 94 6.38 2.11 10.80
C ARG A 94 6.89 0.97 11.68
N ALA A 95 5.98 0.29 12.37
CA ALA A 95 6.33 -0.86 13.21
C ALA A 95 6.95 -1.98 12.36
N LEU A 96 6.31 -2.32 11.23
CA LEU A 96 6.82 -3.34 10.31
C LEU A 96 8.23 -2.99 9.80
N SER A 97 8.42 -1.75 9.34
CA SER A 97 9.70 -1.24 8.80
C SER A 97 10.86 -1.38 9.80
N THR A 98 10.61 -1.16 11.10
CA THR A 98 11.64 -1.34 12.14
C THR A 98 12.17 -2.78 12.24
N TYR A 99 11.31 -3.78 11.95
CA TYR A 99 11.68 -5.19 12.00
C TYR A 99 12.01 -5.80 10.64
N THR A 100 11.83 -5.07 9.54
CA THR A 100 12.21 -5.54 8.20
C THR A 100 13.72 -5.37 7.99
N VAL A 101 14.38 -6.39 7.46
CA VAL A 101 15.77 -6.28 7.03
C VAL A 101 15.82 -5.35 5.81
N PRO A 102 16.61 -4.26 5.84
CA PRO A 102 16.64 -3.30 4.76
C PRO A 102 17.29 -3.91 3.51
N ASP A 103 16.54 -3.92 2.41
CA ASP A 103 17.12 -4.18 1.10
C ASP A 103 17.95 -2.97 0.68
N ARG A 104 19.26 -3.18 0.42
CA ARG A 104 20.18 -2.12 0.01
C ARG A 104 20.06 -1.88 -1.49
N TYR A 105 18.85 -1.52 -1.93
CA TYR A 105 18.59 -1.21 -3.33
C TYR A 105 19.41 0.02 -3.76
N GLN A 106 20.16 -0.14 -4.85
CA GLN A 106 20.98 0.94 -5.40
C GLN A 106 20.10 1.96 -6.12
N TYR A 107 19.51 2.89 -5.38
CA TYR A 107 18.79 4.01 -5.97
C TYR A 107 19.77 4.98 -6.65
N GLN A 108 19.73 5.03 -7.98
CA GLN A 108 20.44 6.06 -8.72
C GLN A 108 19.71 7.40 -8.58
N LYS A 109 20.33 8.35 -7.89
CA LYS A 109 19.83 9.74 -7.84
C LYS A 109 20.01 10.35 -9.22
N TYR A 110 18.95 10.36 -10.02
CA TYR A 110 18.94 11.13 -11.26
C TYR A 110 19.08 12.63 -10.94
N LYS A 111 20.11 13.27 -11.49
CA LYS A 111 20.27 14.73 -11.49
C LYS A 111 19.44 15.33 -12.62
N PHE A 112 18.11 15.22 -12.56
CA PHE A 112 17.29 16.04 -13.44
C PHE A 112 17.21 17.45 -12.85
N PRO A 113 17.55 18.52 -13.60
CA PRO A 113 17.20 19.86 -13.18
C PRO A 113 15.67 19.93 -13.16
N LEU A 114 15.08 20.04 -11.97
CA LEU A 114 13.64 20.31 -11.84
C LEU A 114 13.36 21.64 -12.55
N PRO A 115 12.53 21.68 -13.62
CA PRO A 115 12.01 22.96 -14.08
C PRO A 115 11.15 23.51 -12.95
N ARG A 116 11.54 24.68 -12.41
CA ARG A 116 10.71 25.47 -11.50
C ARG A 116 9.49 25.96 -12.26
N TYR A 117 8.46 25.14 -12.37
CA TYR A 117 7.14 25.68 -12.62
C TYR A 117 6.61 26.17 -11.28
N LEU A 118 6.57 27.50 -11.13
CA LEU A 118 5.90 28.18 -10.03
C LEU A 118 4.48 27.63 -9.89
N MET A 119 4.17 26.99 -8.77
CA MET A 119 2.79 26.85 -8.31
C MET A 119 2.32 28.21 -7.83
N HIS A 120 1.69 28.98 -8.72
CA HIS A 120 0.65 29.91 -8.32
C HIS A 120 -0.65 29.12 -8.27
N CYS A 121 -1.24 29.05 -7.08
CA CYS A 121 -2.69 28.90 -6.94
C CYS A 121 -3.10 29.80 -5.77
N ILE A 122 -3.80 30.87 -6.13
CA ILE A 122 -4.71 31.63 -5.28
C ILE A 122 -5.94 30.74 -5.05
#